data_AF-A0A2V9W2R8-F1
#
_entry.id   AF-A0A2V9W2R8-F1
#
_cell.length_a   1.000
_cell.length_b   1.000
_cell.length_c   1.000
_cell.angle_alpha   90.00
_cell.angle_beta   90.00
_cell.angle_gamma   90.00
#
_symmetry.space_group_name_H-M   'P 1'
#
loop_
_entity.id
_entity.type
_entity.pdbx_description
1 polymer ?
#
loop_
_entity_poly.entity_id
_entity_poly.type
_entity_poly.pdbx_seq_one_letter_code
_entity_poly.pdbx_strand_id
1 'polypeptide(L)'
;KQPKLVLMPHTYQVRDFVPKLATAMGRTVISDCIGFKHENGKLVFTRQMFQGKLAADVSFTSDAPWFATFQNGAFRGDKAEAGTSAAPVESVSVDIADG
;
A
#
# COMPACT_ATOMS: atom_id res chain seq x y z
N LYS A 1 -15.75 7.52 1.81
CA LYS A 1 -14.66 8.12 0.99
C LYS A 1 -14.18 7.07 -0.01
N GLN A 2 -13.88 7.42 -1.26
CA GLN A 2 -13.33 6.48 -2.26
C GLN A 2 -11.83 6.73 -2.44
N PRO A 3 -10.95 5.96 -1.75
CA PRO A 3 -9.51 6.16 -1.86
C PRO A 3 -9.01 5.77 -3.25
N LYS A 4 -8.04 6.51 -3.79
CA LYS A 4 -7.36 6.11 -5.03
C LYS A 4 -6.27 5.08 -4.79
N LEU A 5 -5.54 5.22 -3.69
CA LEU A 5 -4.40 4.40 -3.31
C LEU A 5 -4.47 4.09 -1.82
N VAL A 6 -4.24 2.83 -1.48
CA VAL A 6 -4.13 2.32 -0.12
C VAL A 6 -2.72 1.75 0.04
N LEU A 7 -1.94 2.37 0.93
CA LEU A 7 -0.58 1.96 1.27
C LEU A 7 -0.58 1.25 2.61
N MET A 8 0.11 0.12 2.70
CA MET A 8 0.23 -0.68 3.92
C MET A 8 1.68 -1.13 4.15
N PRO A 9 2.09 -1.39 5.40
CA PRO A 9 3.38 -2.01 5.66
C PRO A 9 3.33 -3.50 5.27
N HIS A 10 4.40 -4.06 4.71
CA HIS A 10 4.47 -5.47 4.31
C HIS A 10 4.75 -6.38 5.52
N THR A 11 3.85 -6.37 6.50
CA THR A 11 3.90 -7.22 7.70
C THR A 11 3.18 -8.55 7.48
N TYR A 12 3.38 -9.52 8.39
CA TYR A 12 2.64 -10.78 8.35
C TYR A 12 1.12 -10.60 8.40
N GLN A 13 0.62 -9.66 9.21
CA GLN A 13 -0.81 -9.38 9.31
C GLN A 13 -1.36 -8.81 8.00
N VAL A 14 -0.68 -7.83 7.40
CA VAL A 14 -1.11 -7.27 6.10
C VAL A 14 -1.05 -8.32 5.02
N ARG A 15 0.01 -9.15 4.98
CA ARG A 15 0.15 -10.24 4.01
C ARG A 15 -1.00 -11.24 4.10
N ASP A 16 -1.54 -11.46 5.29
CA ASP A 16 -2.68 -12.36 5.51
C ASP A 16 -3.99 -11.78 4.94
N PHE A 17 -4.36 -10.54 5.28
CA PHE A 17 -5.66 -10.00 4.89
C PHE A 17 -5.68 -9.28 3.53
N VAL A 18 -4.56 -8.67 3.08
CA VAL A 18 -4.58 -7.78 1.91
C VAL A 18 -5.00 -8.48 0.61
N PRO A 19 -4.62 -9.75 0.33
CA PRO A 19 -5.06 -10.42 -0.90
C PRO A 19 -6.58 -10.63 -0.89
N LYS A 20 -7.15 -10.98 0.27
CA LYS A 20 -8.60 -11.17 0.45
C LYS A 20 -9.35 -9.85 0.28
N LEU A 21 -8.85 -8.77 0.87
CA LEU A 21 -9.42 -7.44 0.74
C LEU A 21 -9.40 -6.95 -0.72
N ALA A 22 -8.24 -7.03 -1.39
CA ALA A 22 -8.11 -6.61 -2.78
C ALA A 22 -9.05 -7.42 -3.69
N THR A 23 -9.11 -8.74 -3.50
CA THR A 23 -10.00 -9.63 -4.26
C THR A 23 -11.47 -9.30 -4.05
N ALA A 24 -11.89 -9.06 -2.79
CA ALA A 24 -13.26 -8.67 -2.46
C ALA A 24 -13.69 -7.36 -3.15
N MET A 25 -12.73 -6.51 -3.51
CA MET A 25 -12.95 -5.26 -4.25
C MET A 25 -12.74 -5.39 -5.76
N GLY A 26 -12.45 -6.60 -6.28
CA GLY A 26 -12.14 -6.80 -7.70
C GLY A 26 -10.86 -6.07 -8.13
N ARG A 27 -9.87 -6.02 -7.24
CA ARG A 27 -8.59 -5.33 -7.41
C ARG A 27 -7.42 -6.25 -7.09
N THR A 28 -6.21 -5.79 -7.44
CA THR A 28 -4.95 -6.49 -7.15
C THR A 28 -4.09 -5.70 -6.19
N VAL A 29 -3.14 -6.39 -5.55
CA VAL A 29 -2.11 -5.76 -4.71
C VAL A 29 -0.74 -5.85 -5.39
N ILE A 30 -0.02 -4.73 -5.45
CA ILE A 30 1.42 -4.76 -5.72
C ILE A 30 2.12 -4.86 -4.37
N SER A 31 2.59 -6.06 -4.05
CA SER A 31 3.16 -6.36 -2.74
C SER A 31 4.69 -6.24 -2.73
N ASP A 32 5.24 -6.08 -1.52
CA ASP A 32 6.69 -6.16 -1.27
C ASP A 32 7.53 -5.14 -2.04
N CYS A 33 7.04 -3.90 -2.13
CA CYS A 33 7.72 -2.79 -2.80
C CYS A 33 8.88 -2.26 -1.95
N ILE A 34 9.94 -1.81 -2.60
CA ILE A 34 11.09 -1.14 -1.98
C ILE A 34 11.23 0.32 -2.41
N GLY A 35 10.44 0.75 -3.38
CA GLY A 35 10.48 2.11 -3.90
C GLY A 35 9.28 2.43 -4.77
N PHE A 36 9.12 3.70 -5.11
CA PHE A 36 8.17 4.16 -6.10
C PHE A 36 8.78 5.31 -6.89
N LYS A 37 8.23 5.54 -8.09
CA LYS A 37 8.54 6.65 -8.97
C LYS A 37 7.24 7.20 -9.53
N HIS A 38 7.22 8.49 -9.81
CA HIS A 38 6.13 9.12 -10.54
C HIS A 38 6.69 9.70 -11.83
N GLU A 39 6.47 9.00 -12.94
CA GLU A 39 7.04 9.32 -14.24
C GLU A 39 5.92 9.50 -15.25
N ASN A 40 5.92 10.62 -16.00
CA ASN A 40 4.93 10.90 -17.05
C ASN A 40 3.47 10.76 -16.59
N GLY A 41 3.16 11.15 -15.35
CA GLY A 41 1.82 11.04 -14.76
C GLY A 41 1.42 9.62 -14.33
N LYS A 42 2.35 8.67 -14.34
CA LYS A 42 2.13 7.28 -13.96
C LYS A 42 2.88 6.94 -12.67
N LEU A 43 2.15 6.34 -11.73
CA LEU A 43 2.73 5.79 -10.51
C LEU A 43 3.33 4.40 -10.79
N VAL A 44 4.61 4.26 -10.51
CA VAL A 44 5.40 3.04 -10.71
C VAL A 44 5.96 2.61 -9.37
N PHE A 45 5.89 1.32 -9.07
CA PHE A 45 6.46 0.71 -7.87
C PHE A 45 7.63 -0.17 -8.25
N THR A 46 8.73 -0.06 -7.51
CA THR A 46 9.89 -0.93 -7.67
C THR A 46 9.81 -2.04 -6.62
N ARG A 47 9.87 -3.30 -7.06
CA ARG A 47 9.87 -4.46 -6.17
C ARG A 47 11.01 -5.42 -6.49
N GLN A 48 11.49 -6.12 -5.47
CA GLN A 48 12.46 -7.18 -5.63
C GLN A 48 11.74 -8.48 -6.02
N MET A 49 12.28 -9.19 -7.02
CA MET A 49 11.77 -10.46 -7.51
C MET A 49 12.86 -11.52 -7.43
N PHE A 50 12.45 -12.79 -7.34
CA PHE A 50 13.36 -13.94 -7.30
C PHE A 50 14.46 -13.82 -6.22
N GLN A 51 14.07 -13.53 -4.98
CA GLN A 51 15.01 -13.35 -3.84
C GLN A 51 16.01 -12.21 -4.08
N GLY A 52 15.56 -11.09 -4.64
CA GLY A 52 16.39 -9.90 -4.88
C GLY A 52 17.33 -10.00 -6.08
N LYS A 53 17.18 -11.01 -6.93
CA LYS A 53 17.99 -11.15 -8.15
C LYS A 53 17.55 -10.18 -9.26
N LEU A 54 16.31 -9.71 -9.20
CA LEU A 54 15.75 -8.78 -10.18
C LEU A 54 15.02 -7.66 -9.45
N ALA A 55 15.25 -6.42 -9.89
CA ALA A 55 14.39 -5.29 -9.57
C ALA A 55 13.40 -5.08 -10.73
N ALA A 56 12.10 -5.10 -10.44
CA ALA A 56 11.05 -4.87 -11.42
C ALA A 56 10.27 -3.61 -11.10
N ASP A 57 10.08 -2.78 -12.12
CA ASP A 57 9.21 -1.62 -12.09
C ASP A 57 7.82 -2.05 -12.60
N VAL A 58 6.79 -1.89 -11.76
CA VAL A 58 5.43 -2.35 -12.00
C VAL A 58 4.41 -1.26 -11.69
N SER A 59 3.31 -1.26 -12.44
CA SER A 59 2.20 -0.31 -12.25
C SER A 59 0.88 -1.02 -12.37
N PHE A 60 -0.16 -0.41 -11.80
CA PHE A 60 -1.53 -0.84 -12.03
C PHE A 60 -1.97 -0.53 -13.45
N THR A 61 -2.70 -1.46 -14.05
CA THR A 61 -3.46 -1.27 -15.30
C THR A 61 -4.96 -1.18 -15.05
N SER A 62 -5.40 -1.47 -13.83
CA SER A 62 -6.80 -1.37 -13.40
C SER A 62 -7.15 0.03 -12.88
N ASP A 63 -8.43 0.29 -12.72
CA ASP A 63 -8.90 1.46 -11.99
C ASP A 63 -8.65 1.33 -10.47
N ALA A 64 -8.78 2.46 -9.77
CA ALA A 64 -8.74 2.55 -8.31
C ALA A 64 -9.89 1.75 -7.63
N PRO A 65 -9.76 1.40 -6.34
CA PRO A 65 -8.60 1.63 -5.47
C PRO A 65 -7.42 0.72 -5.83
N TRP A 66 -6.22 1.28 -5.75
CA TRP A 66 -4.96 0.56 -5.88
C TRP A 66 -4.41 0.18 -4.50
N PHE A 67 -3.90 -1.04 -4.36
CA PHE A 67 -3.33 -1.54 -3.11
C PHE A 67 -1.84 -1.79 -3.28
N ALA A 68 -1.01 -1.17 -2.45
CA ALA A 68 0.42 -1.44 -2.44
C ALA A 68 0.95 -1.64 -1.02
N THR A 69 1.97 -2.48 -0.89
CA THR A 69 2.65 -2.69 0.39
C THR A 69 4.14 -2.43 0.27
N PHE A 70 4.76 -1.82 1.28
CA PHE A 70 6.21 -1.57 1.30
C PHE A 70 6.94 -2.41 2.32
N GLN A 71 8.14 -2.87 1.97
CA GLN A 71 9.05 -3.55 2.89
C GLN A 71 9.32 -2.69 4.12
N ASN A 72 9.47 -3.37 5.26
CA ASN A 72 9.92 -2.69 6.46
C ASN A 72 11.33 -2.11 6.22
N GLY A 73 11.54 -0.86 6.59
CA GLY A 73 12.80 -0.16 6.33
C GLY A 73 12.99 0.37 4.89
N ALA A 74 12.03 0.18 3.97
CA ALA A 74 12.11 0.77 2.62
C ALA A 74 12.15 2.31 2.65
N PHE A 75 11.53 2.92 3.67
CA PHE A 75 11.59 4.35 3.92
C PHE A 75 11.91 4.61 5.38
N ARG A 76 12.61 5.72 5.64
CA ARG A 76 12.88 6.16 7.00
C ARG A 76 11.75 7.07 7.47
N GLY A 77 11.05 6.66 8.52
CA GLY A 77 9.95 7.45 9.11
C GLY A 77 10.41 8.80 9.68
N ASP A 78 11.67 8.90 10.11
CA ASP A 78 12.27 10.14 10.62
C ASP A 78 12.49 11.21 9.54
N LYS A 79 12.37 10.85 8.26
CA LYS A 79 12.37 11.80 7.13
C LYS A 79 10.98 12.33 6.77
N ALA A 80 9.93 11.86 7.45
CA ALA A 80 8.59 12.39 7.21
C ALA A 80 8.51 13.84 7.69
N GLU A 81 8.05 14.73 6.82
CA GLU A 81 7.84 16.13 7.16
C GLU A 81 6.57 16.27 8.03
N ALA A 82 6.67 17.03 9.11
CA ALA A 82 5.53 17.33 9.95
C ALA A 82 4.55 18.25 9.20
N GLY A 83 3.25 17.92 9.27
CA GLY A 83 2.20 18.79 8.76
C GLY A 83 2.09 20.08 9.56
N THR A 84 1.57 21.14 8.94
CA THR A 84 1.36 22.45 9.58
C THR A 84 0.33 22.42 10.72
N SER A 85 -0.56 21.43 10.71
CA SER A 85 -1.60 21.23 11.73
C SER A 85 -1.82 19.74 11.98
N ALA A 86 -2.43 19.41 13.12
CA ALA A 86 -2.87 18.05 13.41
C ALA A 86 -3.86 17.57 12.33
N ALA A 87 -3.78 16.29 12.00
CA ALA A 87 -4.73 15.65 11.08
C ALA A 87 -6.11 15.54 11.75
N PRO A 88 -7.23 15.67 11.00
CA PRO A 88 -8.56 15.43 11.52
C PRO A 88 -8.71 14.00 12.07
N VAL A 89 -9.32 13.86 13.24
CA VAL A 89 -9.63 12.57 13.85
C VAL A 89 -11.10 12.25 13.64
N GLU A 90 -11.38 11.06 13.11
CA GLU A 90 -12.73 10.56 12.86
C GLU A 90 -12.92 9.27 13.68
N SER A 91 -13.87 9.27 14.61
CA SER A 91 -14.24 8.09 15.38
C SER A 91 -15.27 7.26 14.60
N VAL A 92 -15.00 5.95 14.47
CA VAL A 92 -15.89 5.01 13.78
C VAL A 92 -16.35 3.97 14.79
N SER A 93 -17.66 3.85 14.99
CA SER A 93 -18.26 2.76 15.78
C SER A 93 -18.21 1.46 14.97
N VAL A 94 -17.67 0.40 15.58
CA VAL A 94 -17.59 -0.92 14.95
C VAL A 94 -18.34 -1.92 15.81
N ASP A 95 -19.35 -2.54 15.23
CA ASP A 95 -20.03 -3.69 15.83
C ASP A 95 -19.29 -4.96 15.40
N ILE A 96 -18.62 -5.59 16.36
CA ILE A 96 -17.95 -6.87 16.16
C ILE A 96 -18.89 -7.95 16.68
N ALA A 97 -19.32 -8.86 15.80
CA ALA A 97 -20.13 -10.00 16.22
C ALA A 97 -19.31 -10.93 17.13
N ASP A 98 -19.95 -11.52 18.14
CA ASP A 98 -19.35 -12.61 18.90
C ASP A 98 -19.09 -13.78 17.94
N GLY A 99 -17.83 -14.23 17.92
CA GLY A 99 -17.31 -15.20 16.95
C GLY A 99 -17.91 -16.60 17.06
#